data_AF-A0A386ZLL9-F1
#
_entry.id   AF-A0A386ZLL9-F1
#
_cell.length_a   1.000
_cell.length_b   1.000
_cell.length_c   1.000
_cell.angle_alpha   90.00
_cell.angle_beta   90.00
_cell.angle_gamma   90.00
#
_symmetry.space_group_name_H-M   'P 1'
#
loop_
_entity.id
_entity.type
_entity.pdbx_description
1 polymer ?
#
loop_
_entity_poly.entity_id
_entity_poly.type
_entity_poly.pdbx_seq_one_letter_code
_entity_poly.pdbx_strand_id
1 'polypeptide(L)'
;MKWRSQLSLTRRDIPTLPLTRSFRWQTEEQTELANNLRNGIGVTLPADRDDVDVALALLWKDLWAIGGGVLPLAYHSFKGGYEEAAATLLLNHVTRNILDLDATYLGDALTALNIEDRDVVRQLEPDLQQVIEILKPGTPAATKAAYNALVAVIGTVSARNLRPPHAAHTRRLAMLQSRMTHPGRPVPGLTTHQAKGGEWDIVGVYLSDSERKALSAGLSVTQDTHRKIYVATTRARHRTIEVFPGPM
;
A
#
# COMPACT_ATOMS: atom_id res chain seq x y z
N MET A 1 17.29 23.75 -9.32
CA MET A 1 16.24 24.62 -8.76
C MET A 1 15.84 24.03 -7.41
N LYS A 2 16.11 24.75 -6.33
CA LYS A 2 16.12 24.30 -4.93
C LYS A 2 14.71 23.97 -4.42
N TRP A 3 14.56 23.07 -3.44
CA TRP A 3 13.32 22.86 -2.65
C TRP A 3 13.00 24.06 -1.74
N ARG A 4 12.89 25.23 -2.35
CA ARG A 4 12.20 26.37 -1.78
C ARG A 4 10.96 26.55 -2.63
N SER A 5 9.81 26.21 -2.07
CA SER A 5 8.54 26.76 -2.54
C SER A 5 8.59 28.28 -2.32
N GLN A 6 9.12 29.02 -3.31
CA GLN A 6 8.76 30.41 -3.50
C GLN A 6 7.41 30.43 -4.22
N LEU A 7 6.35 30.20 -3.44
CA LEU A 7 5.02 30.72 -3.76
C LEU A 7 4.81 31.88 -2.80
N SER A 8 4.62 33.05 -3.38
CA SER A 8 4.68 34.35 -2.72
C SER A 8 3.58 34.50 -1.67
N LEU A 9 3.98 34.53 -0.40
CA LEU A 9 3.20 35.14 0.67
C LEU A 9 3.87 36.47 1.00
N THR A 10 3.78 37.43 0.09
CA THR A 10 4.00 38.85 0.40
C THR A 10 2.78 39.39 1.15
N ARG A 11 2.52 38.83 2.34
CA ARG A 11 1.81 39.56 3.40
C ARG A 11 2.88 40.08 4.35
N ARG A 12 2.94 41.41 4.45
CA ARG A 12 3.94 42.17 5.20
C ARG A 12 4.04 41.67 6.65
N ASP A 13 5.27 41.55 7.11
CA ASP A 13 5.70 41.46 8.52
C ASP A 13 5.42 40.16 9.30
N ILE A 14 5.58 38.99 8.68
CA ILE A 14 5.78 37.73 9.42
C ILE A 14 7.27 37.31 9.32
N PRO A 15 8.03 37.32 10.43
CA PRO A 15 9.40 36.80 10.42
C PRO A 15 9.39 35.32 10.05
N THR A 16 10.05 34.98 8.94
CA THR A 16 10.25 33.59 8.51
C THR A 16 11.46 33.05 9.24
N LEU A 17 11.23 32.29 10.31
CA LEU A 17 12.30 31.59 11.01
C LEU A 17 12.76 30.39 10.17
N PRO A 18 14.07 30.25 9.90
CA PRO A 18 14.58 29.03 9.30
C PRO A 18 14.28 27.86 10.24
N LEU A 19 13.60 26.84 9.72
CA LEU A 19 13.34 25.60 10.45
C LEU A 19 14.68 24.88 10.66
N THR A 20 15.34 25.12 11.80
CA THR A 20 16.67 24.56 12.12
C THR A 20 16.59 23.13 12.62
N ARG A 21 15.43 22.72 13.16
CA ARG A 21 15.13 21.33 13.54
C ARG A 21 13.74 20.97 13.07
N SER A 22 13.64 19.85 12.36
CA SER A 22 12.35 19.26 12.02
C SER A 22 11.86 18.48 13.22
N PHE A 23 10.74 18.89 13.84
CA PHE A 23 10.10 18.12 14.92
C PHE A 23 9.61 16.73 14.46
N ARG A 24 9.54 16.53 13.14
CA ARG A 24 9.08 15.29 12.50
C ARG A 24 10.13 14.18 12.54
N TRP A 25 11.43 14.51 12.48
CA TRP A 25 12.50 13.51 12.42
C TRP A 25 13.22 13.44 13.74
N GLN A 26 13.17 12.26 14.35
CA GLN A 26 13.61 12.02 15.72
C GLN A 26 15.03 11.45 15.80
N THR A 27 15.65 11.17 14.64
CA THR A 27 17.04 10.70 14.53
C THR A 27 17.85 11.61 13.62
N GLU A 28 19.17 11.59 13.81
CA GLU A 28 20.11 12.31 12.95
C GLU A 28 20.13 11.72 11.53
N GLU A 29 20.13 10.40 11.40
CA GLU A 29 20.06 9.67 10.12
C GLU A 29 18.87 10.14 9.25
N GLN A 30 17.66 10.14 9.81
CA GLN A 30 16.47 10.53 9.08
C GLN A 30 16.45 12.04 8.76
N THR A 31 17.01 12.86 9.66
CA THR A 31 17.16 14.30 9.45
C THR A 31 18.13 14.59 8.31
N GLU A 32 19.27 13.90 8.27
CA GLU A 32 20.27 14.01 7.22
C GLU A 32 19.72 13.57 5.88
N LEU A 33 19.07 12.39 5.82
CA LEU A 33 18.39 11.89 4.62
C LEU A 33 17.50 12.98 4.02
N ALA A 34 16.61 13.56 4.82
CA ALA A 34 15.66 14.52 4.31
C ALA A 34 16.29 15.88 3.94
N ASN A 35 17.34 16.30 4.65
CA ASN A 35 18.12 17.48 4.27
C ASN A 35 18.86 17.29 2.94
N ASN A 36 19.48 16.13 2.73
CA ASN A 36 20.13 15.76 1.47
C ASN A 36 19.12 15.81 0.32
N LEU A 37 17.96 15.18 0.49
CA LEU A 37 16.91 15.20 -0.54
C LEU A 37 16.39 16.60 -0.85
N ARG A 38 16.21 17.47 0.16
CA ARG A 38 15.81 18.88 -0.04
C ARG A 38 16.87 19.71 -0.76
N ASN A 39 18.14 19.38 -0.57
CA ASN A 39 19.25 20.01 -1.28
C ASN A 39 19.46 19.43 -2.68
N GLY A 40 18.69 18.41 -3.08
CA GLY A 40 18.85 17.70 -4.34
C GLY A 40 20.11 16.82 -4.39
N ILE A 41 20.67 16.50 -3.22
CA ILE A 41 21.82 15.61 -3.09
C ILE A 41 21.32 14.17 -3.24
N GLY A 42 22.04 13.37 -4.02
CA GLY A 42 21.75 11.96 -4.22
C GLY A 42 21.99 11.14 -2.97
N VAL A 43 21.12 10.15 -2.72
CA VAL A 43 21.18 9.28 -1.54
C VAL A 43 20.95 7.83 -1.94
N THR A 44 21.55 6.90 -1.21
CA THR A 44 21.21 5.47 -1.26
C THR A 44 20.62 5.10 0.10
N LEU A 45 19.48 4.41 0.10
CA LEU A 45 18.88 3.94 1.35
C LEU A 45 19.63 2.71 1.86
N PRO A 46 19.78 2.55 3.19
CA PRO A 46 20.28 1.31 3.75
C PRO A 46 19.34 0.15 3.40
N ALA A 47 19.91 -0.99 3.03
CA ALA A 47 19.20 -2.24 2.87
C ALA A 47 19.29 -3.00 4.20
N ASP A 48 18.16 -3.15 4.90
CA ASP A 48 18.12 -3.84 6.20
C ASP A 48 16.92 -4.80 6.26
N ARG A 49 16.99 -5.75 7.20
CA ARG A 49 15.89 -6.67 7.52
C ARG A 49 15.14 -6.25 8.79
N ASP A 50 15.23 -4.97 9.15
CA ASP A 50 14.47 -4.42 10.28
C ASP A 50 12.97 -4.65 10.09
N ASP A 51 12.29 -4.85 11.22
CA ASP A 51 10.84 -4.83 11.29
C ASP A 51 10.37 -3.40 10.99
N VAL A 52 9.92 -3.18 9.76
CA VAL A 52 9.31 -1.92 9.31
C VAL A 52 7.88 -1.82 9.84
N ASP A 53 7.37 -0.62 10.08
CA ASP A 53 5.96 -0.44 10.47
C ASP A 53 5.03 -0.41 9.25
N VAL A 54 5.57 -0.04 8.09
CA VAL A 54 4.85 0.12 6.83
C VAL A 54 5.80 -0.04 5.66
N ALA A 55 5.29 -0.59 4.56
CA ALA A 55 5.98 -0.62 3.28
C ALA A 55 5.34 0.35 2.28
N LEU A 56 6.15 1.19 1.65
CA LEU A 56 5.74 2.17 0.66
C LEU A 56 6.31 1.84 -0.71
N ALA A 57 5.50 2.02 -1.75
CA ALA A 57 5.97 2.02 -3.14
C ALA A 57 5.20 3.05 -3.96
N LEU A 58 5.67 3.36 -5.17
CA LEU A 58 4.93 4.24 -6.06
C LEU A 58 3.71 3.54 -6.67
N LEU A 59 3.79 2.22 -6.91
CA LEU A 59 2.74 1.43 -7.55
C LEU A 59 2.32 0.24 -6.68
N TRP A 60 1.04 -0.13 -6.77
CA TRP A 60 0.50 -1.29 -6.07
C TRP A 60 1.20 -2.60 -6.44
N LYS A 61 1.48 -2.81 -7.73
CA LYS A 61 2.14 -4.02 -8.23
C LYS A 61 3.49 -4.29 -7.54
N ASP A 62 4.18 -3.22 -7.14
CA ASP A 62 5.50 -3.29 -6.54
C ASP A 62 5.38 -3.73 -5.07
N LEU A 63 4.36 -3.28 -4.35
CA LEU A 63 4.05 -3.76 -2.99
C LEU A 63 3.71 -5.26 -2.98
N TRP A 64 3.01 -5.75 -4.02
CA TRP A 64 2.74 -7.18 -4.16
C TRP A 64 3.99 -8.00 -4.51
N ALA A 65 5.07 -7.37 -4.98
CA ALA A 65 6.34 -8.04 -5.27
C ALA A 65 7.24 -8.21 -4.02
N ILE A 66 7.05 -7.41 -2.97
CA ILE A 66 7.86 -7.45 -1.72
C ILE A 66 7.72 -8.80 -0.98
N GLY A 67 6.60 -9.51 -1.17
CA GLY A 67 6.38 -10.85 -0.59
C GLY A 67 5.49 -10.85 0.65
N GLY A 68 5.45 -11.99 1.35
CA GLY A 68 4.48 -12.31 2.40
C GLY A 68 4.39 -11.33 3.57
N GLY A 69 5.51 -10.68 3.92
CA GLY A 69 5.59 -9.74 5.06
C GLY A 69 4.90 -8.40 4.83
N VAL A 70 4.40 -8.12 3.62
CA VAL A 70 3.66 -6.89 3.31
C VAL A 70 2.27 -7.26 2.81
N LEU A 71 1.24 -6.67 3.43
CA LEU A 71 -0.14 -6.77 3.00
C LEU A 71 -0.62 -5.44 2.40
N PRO A 72 -0.68 -5.33 1.06
CA PRO A 72 -1.14 -4.10 0.41
C PRO A 72 -2.63 -3.87 0.59
N LEU A 73 -3.05 -2.61 0.78
CA LEU A 73 -4.47 -2.26 0.95
C LEU A 73 -5.29 -2.25 -0.37
N ALA A 74 -4.66 -2.53 -1.51
CA ALA A 74 -5.32 -2.71 -2.80
C ALA A 74 -4.48 -3.56 -3.76
N TYR A 75 -5.15 -4.24 -4.69
CA TYR A 75 -4.49 -4.97 -5.79
C TYR A 75 -3.88 -4.03 -6.83
N HIS A 76 -4.66 -3.03 -7.21
CA HIS A 76 -4.32 -1.96 -8.15
C HIS A 76 -5.36 -0.84 -8.02
N SER A 77 -5.21 0.26 -8.77
CA SER A 77 -6.27 1.25 -8.89
C SER A 77 -7.54 0.60 -9.42
N PHE A 78 -8.67 0.85 -8.77
CA PHE A 78 -9.92 0.18 -9.08
C PHE A 78 -10.39 0.46 -10.51
N LYS A 79 -10.84 -0.59 -11.23
CA LYS A 79 -11.26 -0.47 -12.65
C LYS A 79 -12.74 -0.75 -12.90
N GLY A 80 -13.52 -1.03 -11.86
CA GLY A 80 -14.98 -1.21 -11.97
C GLY A 80 -15.46 -2.63 -12.28
N GLY A 81 -14.59 -3.64 -12.29
CA GLY A 81 -15.01 -5.03 -12.53
C GLY A 81 -15.69 -5.67 -11.31
N TYR A 82 -16.72 -6.51 -11.51
CA TYR A 82 -17.41 -7.18 -10.40
C TYR A 82 -16.53 -8.21 -9.70
N GLU A 83 -15.72 -8.96 -10.44
CA GLU A 83 -14.79 -9.92 -9.86
C GLU A 83 -13.66 -9.22 -9.10
N GLU A 84 -13.28 -8.02 -9.55
CA GLU A 84 -12.35 -7.17 -8.83
C GLU A 84 -12.98 -6.64 -7.54
N ALA A 85 -14.22 -6.16 -7.59
CA ALA A 85 -14.95 -5.68 -6.43
C ALA A 85 -15.12 -6.77 -5.36
N ALA A 86 -15.49 -7.99 -5.75
CA ALA A 86 -15.60 -9.11 -4.83
C ALA A 86 -14.24 -9.49 -4.22
N ALA A 87 -13.17 -9.51 -5.01
CA ALA A 87 -11.83 -9.72 -4.48
C ALA A 87 -11.40 -8.60 -3.51
N THR A 88 -11.85 -7.36 -3.73
CA THR A 88 -11.61 -6.21 -2.83
C THR A 88 -12.38 -6.35 -1.53
N LEU A 89 -13.60 -6.91 -1.52
CA LEU A 89 -14.31 -7.23 -0.27
C LEU A 89 -13.58 -8.29 0.54
N LEU A 90 -13.08 -9.34 -0.12
CA LEU A 90 -12.26 -10.35 0.55
C LEU A 90 -10.94 -9.77 1.07
N LEU A 91 -10.29 -8.88 0.30
CA LEU A 91 -9.12 -8.15 0.76
C LEU A 91 -9.44 -7.30 2.00
N ASN A 92 -10.57 -6.59 1.99
CA ASN A 92 -11.01 -5.77 3.11
C ASN A 92 -11.18 -6.59 4.39
N HIS A 93 -11.79 -7.77 4.29
CA HIS A 93 -11.90 -8.71 5.41
C HIS A 93 -10.52 -9.05 5.99
N VAL A 94 -9.55 -9.37 5.13
CA VAL A 94 -8.20 -9.72 5.57
C VAL A 94 -7.45 -8.51 6.15
N THR A 95 -7.50 -7.34 5.50
CA THR A 95 -6.80 -6.14 6.00
C THR A 95 -7.40 -5.65 7.31
N ARG A 96 -8.71 -5.74 7.49
CA ARG A 96 -9.37 -5.34 8.75
C ARG A 96 -9.00 -6.29 9.89
N ASN A 97 -9.01 -7.61 9.64
CA ASN A 97 -8.65 -8.59 10.66
C ASN A 97 -7.16 -8.57 11.03
N ILE A 98 -6.26 -8.31 10.08
CA ILE A 98 -4.82 -8.34 10.33
C ILE A 98 -4.26 -6.98 10.75
N LEU A 99 -4.74 -5.88 10.16
CA LEU A 99 -4.15 -4.55 10.28
C LEU A 99 -5.07 -3.52 10.95
N ASP A 100 -6.35 -3.85 11.18
CA ASP A 100 -7.39 -2.89 11.56
C ASP A 100 -7.52 -1.72 10.55
N LEU A 101 -7.34 -2.04 9.27
CA LEU A 101 -7.43 -1.08 8.16
C LEU A 101 -8.38 -1.59 7.07
N ASP A 102 -9.23 -0.69 6.57
CA ASP A 102 -10.06 -1.00 5.41
C ASP A 102 -9.24 -1.01 4.11
N ALA A 103 -9.66 -1.82 3.14
CA ALA A 103 -9.09 -1.80 1.80
C ALA A 103 -9.35 -0.44 1.13
N THR A 104 -8.35 0.07 0.39
CA THR A 104 -8.38 1.44 -0.16
C THR A 104 -9.60 1.71 -1.04
N TYR A 105 -10.07 0.71 -1.78
CA TYR A 105 -11.17 0.85 -2.74
C TYR A 105 -12.45 0.12 -2.28
N LEU A 106 -12.65 -0.03 -0.97
CA LEU A 106 -13.87 -0.66 -0.42
C LEU A 106 -15.14 0.04 -0.92
N GLY A 107 -15.17 1.38 -0.89
CA GLY A 107 -16.32 2.16 -1.35
C GLY A 107 -16.66 1.90 -2.82
N ASP A 108 -15.66 1.93 -3.70
CA ASP A 108 -15.85 1.68 -5.13
C ASP A 108 -16.28 0.23 -5.40
N ALA A 109 -15.78 -0.73 -4.62
CA ALA A 109 -16.18 -2.12 -4.71
C ALA A 109 -17.66 -2.33 -4.34
N LEU A 110 -18.12 -1.71 -3.24
CA LEU A 110 -19.53 -1.73 -2.83
C LEU A 110 -20.43 -1.13 -3.90
N THR A 111 -20.04 0.04 -4.44
CA THR A 111 -20.78 0.68 -5.54
C THR A 111 -20.83 -0.21 -6.78
N ALA A 112 -19.73 -0.83 -7.19
CA ALA A 112 -19.70 -1.71 -8.36
C ALA A 112 -20.59 -2.95 -8.17
N LEU A 113 -20.66 -3.47 -6.95
CA LEU A 113 -21.53 -4.60 -6.58
C LEU A 113 -22.97 -4.18 -6.28
N ASN A 114 -23.32 -2.89 -6.37
CA ASN A 114 -24.65 -2.40 -6.03
C ASN A 114 -25.09 -2.79 -4.61
N ILE A 115 -24.16 -2.72 -3.66
CA ILE A 115 -24.41 -2.92 -2.22
C ILE A 115 -24.54 -1.54 -1.59
N GLU A 116 -25.76 -1.17 -1.20
CA GLU A 116 -26.08 0.16 -0.68
C GLU A 116 -25.82 0.25 0.83
N ASP A 117 -26.18 -0.79 1.57
CA ASP A 117 -25.95 -0.87 3.00
C ASP A 117 -24.51 -1.31 3.29
N ARG A 118 -23.74 -0.43 3.94
CA ARG A 118 -22.35 -0.69 4.31
C ARG A 118 -22.21 -1.66 5.48
N ASP A 119 -23.23 -1.76 6.34
CA ASP A 119 -23.19 -2.68 7.49
C ASP A 119 -23.27 -4.15 7.05
N VAL A 120 -23.74 -4.41 5.83
CA VAL A 120 -23.71 -5.73 5.19
C VAL A 120 -22.30 -6.31 5.17
N VAL A 121 -21.25 -5.48 5.02
CA VAL A 121 -19.87 -5.99 5.00
C VAL A 121 -19.53 -6.72 6.30
N ARG A 122 -20.02 -6.23 7.45
CA ARG A 122 -19.82 -6.87 8.75
C ARG A 122 -20.62 -8.18 8.85
N GLN A 123 -21.82 -8.20 8.28
CA GLN A 123 -22.66 -9.39 8.29
C GLN A 123 -22.06 -10.53 7.46
N LEU A 124 -21.29 -10.20 6.42
CA LEU A 124 -20.59 -11.17 5.57
C LEU A 124 -19.30 -11.71 6.19
N GLU A 125 -18.78 -11.14 7.28
CA GLU A 125 -17.49 -11.54 7.87
C GLU A 125 -17.37 -13.06 8.14
N PRO A 126 -18.39 -13.76 8.69
CA PRO A 126 -18.30 -15.21 8.90
C PRO A 126 -18.14 -15.99 7.58
N ASP A 127 -18.89 -15.60 6.55
CA ASP A 127 -18.86 -16.28 5.24
C ASP A 127 -17.57 -15.96 4.47
N LEU A 128 -17.09 -14.71 4.57
CA LEU A 128 -15.80 -14.30 4.03
C LEU A 128 -14.64 -15.03 4.74
N GLN A 129 -14.75 -15.27 6.04
CA GLN A 129 -13.77 -16.10 6.76
C GLN A 129 -13.76 -17.53 6.22
N GLN A 130 -14.92 -18.11 5.91
CA GLN A 130 -14.98 -19.43 5.29
C GLN A 130 -14.29 -19.46 3.92
N VAL A 131 -14.45 -18.41 3.10
CA VAL A 131 -13.72 -18.26 1.83
C VAL A 131 -12.19 -18.26 2.06
N ILE A 132 -11.73 -17.59 3.11
CA ILE A 132 -10.31 -17.57 3.50
C ILE A 132 -9.80 -18.96 3.91
N GLU A 133 -10.56 -19.70 4.71
CA GLU A 133 -10.16 -21.06 5.11
C GLU A 133 -10.07 -22.01 3.90
N ILE A 134 -10.98 -21.89 2.93
CA ILE A 134 -10.90 -22.64 1.66
C ILE A 134 -9.66 -22.24 0.85
N LEU A 135 -9.28 -20.97 0.87
CA LEU A 135 -8.15 -20.43 0.12
C LEU A 135 -6.78 -20.83 0.72
N LYS A 136 -6.73 -21.02 2.05
CA LYS A 136 -5.51 -21.27 2.83
C LYS A 136 -4.51 -22.29 2.25
N PRO A 137 -4.94 -23.45 1.69
CA PRO A 137 -4.01 -24.43 1.12
C PRO A 137 -3.18 -23.93 -0.07
N GLY A 138 -3.59 -22.85 -0.75
CA GLY A 138 -2.81 -22.25 -1.85
C GLY A 138 -2.74 -23.06 -3.13
N THR A 139 -3.46 -24.18 -3.24
CA THR A 139 -3.49 -24.98 -4.47
C THR A 139 -4.39 -24.32 -5.53
N PRO A 140 -4.19 -24.61 -6.83
CA PRO A 140 -5.08 -24.12 -7.88
C PRO A 140 -6.54 -24.55 -7.68
N ALA A 141 -6.77 -25.77 -7.15
CA ALA A 141 -8.09 -26.27 -6.81
C ALA A 141 -8.73 -25.49 -5.65
N ALA A 142 -7.97 -25.24 -4.58
CA ALA A 142 -8.41 -24.43 -3.45
C ALA A 142 -8.76 -22.99 -3.88
N THR A 143 -7.93 -22.38 -4.74
CA THR A 143 -8.19 -21.03 -5.27
C THR A 143 -9.48 -20.97 -6.08
N LYS A 144 -9.74 -21.98 -6.92
CA LYS A 144 -10.98 -22.08 -7.69
C LYS A 144 -12.20 -22.30 -6.79
N ALA A 145 -12.07 -23.15 -5.77
CA ALA A 145 -13.12 -23.39 -4.80
C ALA A 145 -13.44 -22.12 -3.98
N ALA A 146 -12.41 -21.42 -3.50
CA ALA A 146 -12.57 -20.17 -2.77
C ALA A 146 -13.23 -19.08 -3.64
N TYR A 147 -12.88 -19.00 -4.92
CA TYR A 147 -13.56 -18.09 -5.84
C TYR A 147 -15.04 -18.42 -6.00
N ASN A 148 -15.39 -19.70 -6.19
CA ASN A 148 -16.80 -20.10 -6.27
C ASN A 148 -17.57 -19.81 -4.97
N ALA A 149 -16.94 -20.04 -3.82
CA ALA A 149 -17.52 -19.68 -2.53
C ALA A 149 -17.73 -18.17 -2.42
N LEU A 150 -16.75 -17.36 -2.83
CA LEU A 150 -16.88 -15.90 -2.87
C LEU A 150 -18.03 -15.45 -3.77
N VAL A 151 -18.19 -16.04 -4.96
CA VAL A 151 -19.33 -15.76 -5.84
C VAL A 151 -20.66 -16.06 -5.15
N ALA A 152 -20.77 -17.18 -4.45
CA ALA A 152 -21.98 -17.54 -3.71
C ALA A 152 -22.28 -16.52 -2.58
N VAL A 153 -21.26 -16.12 -1.81
CA VAL A 153 -21.39 -15.13 -0.74
C VAL A 153 -21.87 -13.79 -1.29
N ILE A 154 -21.23 -13.28 -2.35
CA ILE A 154 -21.64 -12.01 -2.97
C ILE A 154 -23.06 -12.09 -3.55
N GLY A 155 -23.46 -13.24 -4.08
CA GLY A 155 -24.82 -13.47 -4.58
C GLY A 155 -25.93 -13.35 -3.53
N THR A 156 -25.60 -13.42 -2.24
CA THR A 156 -26.59 -13.22 -1.15
C THR A 156 -26.96 -11.76 -0.94
N VAL A 157 -26.09 -10.82 -1.35
CA VAL A 157 -26.22 -9.38 -1.07
C VAL A 157 -26.21 -8.51 -2.33
N SER A 158 -25.92 -9.09 -3.48
CA SER A 158 -25.81 -8.39 -4.76
C SER A 158 -26.52 -9.15 -5.86
N ALA A 159 -27.31 -8.43 -6.66
CA ALA A 159 -27.88 -8.96 -7.90
C ALA A 159 -26.88 -9.01 -9.07
N ARG A 160 -25.62 -8.57 -8.87
CA ARG A 160 -24.60 -8.58 -9.92
C ARG A 160 -24.11 -10.00 -10.16
N ASN A 161 -24.07 -10.40 -11.42
CA ASN A 161 -23.57 -11.72 -11.79
C ASN A 161 -22.05 -11.70 -12.00
N LEU A 162 -21.33 -12.49 -11.21
CA LEU A 162 -19.89 -12.67 -11.37
C LEU A 162 -19.62 -13.79 -12.36
N ARG A 163 -18.63 -13.60 -13.23
CA ARG A 163 -18.26 -14.63 -14.21
C ARG A 163 -17.63 -15.86 -13.53
N PRO A 164 -17.73 -17.04 -14.18
CA PRO A 164 -17.07 -18.26 -13.71
C PRO A 164 -15.56 -18.08 -13.48
N PRO A 165 -14.92 -18.96 -12.68
CA PRO A 165 -13.49 -18.90 -12.43
C PRO A 165 -12.68 -18.87 -13.72
N HIS A 166 -11.87 -17.83 -13.87
CA HIS A 166 -10.87 -17.69 -14.91
C HIS A 166 -9.56 -17.22 -14.27
N ALA A 167 -8.41 -17.52 -14.87
CA ALA A 167 -7.10 -17.18 -14.30
C ALA A 167 -6.97 -15.68 -13.95
N ALA A 168 -7.59 -14.80 -14.74
CA ALA A 168 -7.63 -13.36 -14.49
C ALA A 168 -8.44 -12.96 -13.24
N HIS A 169 -9.43 -13.77 -12.83
CA HIS A 169 -10.28 -13.52 -11.67
C HIS A 169 -9.70 -14.14 -10.40
N THR A 170 -9.11 -15.34 -10.52
CA THR A 170 -8.54 -16.09 -9.39
C THR A 170 -7.17 -15.61 -8.96
N ARG A 171 -6.41 -14.92 -9.83
CA ARG A 171 -5.08 -14.40 -9.50
C ARG A 171 -5.04 -13.53 -8.24
N ARG A 172 -6.06 -12.71 -7.99
CA ARG A 172 -6.13 -11.85 -6.79
C ARG A 172 -6.22 -12.67 -5.50
N LEU A 173 -7.00 -13.74 -5.52
CA LEU A 173 -7.11 -14.66 -4.38
C LEU A 173 -5.78 -15.38 -4.13
N ALA A 174 -5.11 -15.84 -5.20
CA ALA A 174 -3.78 -16.44 -5.06
C ALA A 174 -2.74 -15.46 -4.47
N MET A 175 -2.79 -14.20 -4.89
CA MET A 175 -1.94 -13.14 -4.30
C MET A 175 -2.22 -12.96 -2.81
N LEU A 176 -3.50 -12.91 -2.41
CA LEU A 176 -3.89 -12.80 -1.00
C LEU A 176 -3.45 -14.01 -0.17
N GLN A 177 -3.56 -15.22 -0.72
CA GLN A 177 -3.16 -16.46 -0.06
C GLN A 177 -1.70 -16.43 0.41
N SER A 178 -0.78 -15.97 -0.45
CA SER A 178 0.64 -15.86 -0.11
C SER A 178 0.93 -14.96 1.11
N ARG A 179 0.00 -14.04 1.43
CA ARG A 179 0.12 -13.14 2.60
C ARG A 179 -0.37 -13.79 3.88
N MET A 180 -1.36 -14.67 3.77
CA MET A 180 -1.95 -15.36 4.91
C MET A 180 -1.10 -16.50 5.43
N THR A 181 -0.24 -17.07 4.59
CA THR A 181 0.72 -18.12 4.99
C THR A 181 2.06 -17.57 5.44
N HIS A 182 2.20 -16.25 5.53
CA HIS A 182 3.41 -15.65 6.08
C HIS A 182 3.50 -15.96 7.59
N PRO A 183 4.65 -16.44 8.10
CA PRO A 183 4.79 -16.83 9.51
C PRO A 183 4.68 -15.67 10.51
N GLY A 184 4.83 -14.42 10.06
CA GLY A 184 4.68 -13.22 10.87
C GLY A 184 3.37 -12.48 10.61
N ARG A 185 3.12 -11.43 11.40
CA ARG A 185 2.05 -10.46 11.09
C ARG A 185 2.57 -9.52 10.00
N PRO A 186 1.96 -9.49 8.80
CA PRO A 186 2.42 -8.59 7.75
C PRO A 186 2.15 -7.15 8.13
N VAL A 187 2.95 -6.24 7.58
CA VAL A 187 2.81 -4.79 7.75
C VAL A 187 1.94 -4.21 6.63
N PRO A 188 1.30 -3.05 6.84
CA PRO A 188 0.56 -2.38 5.78
C PRO A 188 1.45 -2.02 4.59
N GLY A 189 0.96 -2.33 3.38
CA GLY A 189 1.53 -1.83 2.12
C GLY A 189 0.71 -0.69 1.56
N LEU A 190 1.31 0.48 1.37
CA LEU A 190 0.64 1.69 0.88
C LEU A 190 1.37 2.27 -0.33
N THR A 191 0.60 2.81 -1.29
CA THR A 191 1.24 3.67 -2.29
C THR A 191 1.65 4.99 -1.66
N THR A 192 2.68 5.63 -2.22
CA THR A 192 3.09 6.99 -1.81
C THR A 192 1.92 7.97 -1.77
N HIS A 193 0.94 7.80 -2.66
CA HIS A 193 -0.25 8.62 -2.67
C HIS A 193 -1.08 8.46 -1.39
N GLN A 194 -1.31 7.21 -0.96
CA GLN A 194 -2.06 6.90 0.26
C GLN A 194 -1.28 7.23 1.52
N ALA A 195 0.05 7.23 1.46
CA ALA A 195 0.90 7.59 2.60
C ALA A 195 0.95 9.11 2.89
N LYS A 196 0.32 9.96 2.05
CA LYS A 196 0.28 11.41 2.30
C LYS A 196 -0.43 11.70 3.63
N GLY A 197 0.21 12.52 4.47
CA GLY A 197 -0.29 12.84 5.81
C GLY A 197 0.04 11.80 6.87
N GLY A 198 0.50 10.60 6.50
CA GLY A 198 0.97 9.58 7.44
C GLY A 198 2.42 9.79 7.90
N GLU A 199 2.71 9.27 9.09
CA GLU A 199 4.04 9.19 9.71
C GLU A 199 4.16 7.89 10.52
N TRP A 200 5.30 7.21 10.40
CA TRP A 200 5.61 5.92 11.07
C TRP A 200 7.03 5.96 11.64
N ASP A 201 7.41 5.06 12.55
CA ASP A 201 8.75 5.07 13.13
C ASP A 201 9.79 4.58 12.12
N ILE A 202 9.54 3.42 11.53
CA ILE A 202 10.39 2.78 10.53
C ILE A 202 9.59 2.54 9.25
N VAL A 203 10.08 3.07 8.13
CA VAL A 203 9.43 2.94 6.81
C VAL A 203 10.32 2.14 5.86
N GLY A 204 9.78 1.04 5.34
CA GLY A 204 10.35 0.35 4.20
C GLY A 204 9.91 1.01 2.89
N VAL A 205 10.83 1.30 1.99
CA VAL A 205 10.53 1.85 0.66
C VAL A 205 11.00 0.87 -0.40
N TYR A 206 10.08 0.44 -1.26
CA TYR A 206 10.44 -0.29 -2.47
C TYR A 206 10.80 0.70 -3.57
N LEU A 207 11.93 0.47 -4.22
CA LEU A 207 12.39 1.24 -5.38
C LEU A 207 12.66 0.29 -6.55
N SER A 208 12.04 0.59 -7.70
CA SER A 208 12.50 0.06 -8.99
C SER A 208 13.89 0.58 -9.33
N ASP A 209 14.58 -0.08 -10.26
CA ASP A 209 15.94 0.33 -10.66
C ASP A 209 16.01 1.78 -11.16
N SER A 210 14.97 2.25 -11.86
CA SER A 210 14.89 3.65 -12.29
C SER A 210 14.70 4.61 -11.12
N GLU A 211 13.91 4.24 -10.12
CA GLU A 211 13.67 5.07 -8.93
C GLU A 211 14.91 5.11 -8.04
N ARG A 212 15.61 3.98 -7.89
CA ARG A 212 16.89 3.89 -7.17
C ARG A 212 17.95 4.76 -7.83
N LYS A 213 18.08 4.69 -9.17
CA LYS A 213 18.99 5.57 -9.94
C LYS A 213 18.65 7.04 -9.78
N ALA A 214 17.36 7.39 -9.79
CA ALA A 214 16.92 8.76 -9.57
C ALA A 214 17.26 9.25 -8.16
N LEU A 215 17.03 8.42 -7.14
CA LEU A 215 17.37 8.74 -5.75
C LEU A 215 18.87 8.96 -5.57
N SER A 216 19.71 8.08 -6.13
CA SER A 216 21.18 8.18 -6.03
C SER A 216 21.76 9.34 -6.82
N ALA A 217 21.08 9.81 -7.89
CA ALA A 217 21.52 10.95 -8.69
C ALA A 217 21.08 12.31 -8.10
N GLY A 218 20.09 12.31 -7.21
CA GLY A 218 19.51 13.52 -6.62
C GLY A 218 18.14 13.86 -7.22
N LEU A 219 17.19 14.16 -6.34
CA LEU A 219 15.80 14.39 -6.70
C LEU A 219 15.53 15.85 -7.09
N SER A 220 14.94 16.04 -8.28
CA SER A 220 14.39 17.32 -8.75
C SER A 220 12.89 17.48 -8.46
N VAL A 221 12.49 18.63 -7.90
CA VAL A 221 11.07 18.99 -7.64
C VAL A 221 10.21 19.13 -8.90
N THR A 222 10.82 19.33 -10.07
CA THR A 222 10.11 19.46 -11.35
C THR A 222 9.62 18.13 -11.91
N GLN A 223 10.14 17.02 -11.40
CA GLN A 223 9.79 15.68 -11.85
C GLN A 223 8.76 15.05 -10.89
N ASP A 224 7.61 14.64 -11.42
CA ASP A 224 6.52 14.10 -10.59
C ASP A 224 6.94 12.84 -9.81
N THR A 225 7.63 11.91 -10.48
CA THR A 225 8.19 10.71 -9.87
C THR A 225 9.14 11.04 -8.73
N HIS A 226 10.00 12.05 -8.88
CA HIS A 226 10.93 12.45 -7.82
C HIS A 226 10.21 13.02 -6.60
N ARG A 227 9.12 13.79 -6.79
CA ARG A 227 8.29 14.26 -5.67
C ARG A 227 7.68 13.09 -4.91
N LYS A 228 7.25 12.04 -5.63
CA LYS A 228 6.73 10.82 -5.01
C LYS A 228 7.82 10.05 -4.24
N ILE A 229 9.00 9.86 -4.83
CA ILE A 229 10.14 9.24 -4.14
C ILE A 229 10.46 10.04 -2.86
N TYR A 230 10.57 11.37 -2.95
CA TYR A 230 10.78 12.25 -1.79
C TYR A 230 9.71 12.05 -0.70
N VAL A 231 8.44 11.97 -1.08
CA VAL A 231 7.37 11.73 -0.11
C VAL A 231 7.55 10.39 0.58
N ALA A 232 7.81 9.32 -0.17
CA ALA A 232 7.99 7.96 0.36
C ALA A 232 9.16 7.89 1.35
N THR A 233 10.30 8.48 1.01
CA THR A 233 11.53 8.43 1.83
C THR A 233 11.55 9.38 3.02
N THR A 234 10.51 10.21 3.19
CA THR A 234 10.40 11.17 4.29
C THR A 234 9.22 10.90 5.21
N ARG A 235 8.52 9.76 5.05
CA ARG A 235 7.41 9.33 5.92
C ARG A 235 7.87 8.85 7.30
N ALA A 236 9.11 8.38 7.44
CA ALA A 236 9.63 7.89 8.71
C ALA A 236 9.94 9.01 9.71
N ARG A 237 9.73 8.71 10.99
CA ARG A 237 10.19 9.50 12.14
C ARG A 237 11.63 9.15 12.51
N HIS A 238 11.99 7.86 12.47
CA HIS A 238 13.31 7.38 12.90
C HIS A 238 14.17 6.82 11.78
N ARG A 239 13.62 6.01 10.86
CA ARG A 239 14.45 5.36 9.85
C ARG A 239 13.70 5.01 8.57
N THR A 240 14.37 5.21 7.43
CA THR A 240 13.88 4.79 6.11
C THR A 240 14.85 3.80 5.52
N ILE A 241 14.38 2.60 5.18
CA ILE A 241 15.20 1.53 4.58
C ILE A 241 14.65 1.14 3.21
N GLU A 242 15.49 0.58 2.35
CA GLU A 242 15.02 -0.05 1.11
C GLU A 242 14.56 -1.49 1.36
N VAL A 243 13.37 -1.83 0.85
CA VAL A 243 12.85 -3.20 0.87
C VAL A 243 12.85 -3.80 -0.53
N PHE A 244 13.16 -5.09 -0.62
CA PHE A 244 13.37 -5.81 -1.88
C PHE A 244 12.26 -6.81 -2.14
N PRO A 245 12.10 -7.27 -3.39
CA PRO A 245 11.23 -8.40 -3.68
C PRO A 245 11.61 -9.62 -2.82
N GLY A 246 10.62 -10.20 -2.15
CA GLY A 246 10.77 -11.47 -1.46
C GLY A 246 10.70 -12.65 -2.42
N PRO A 247 11.13 -13.86 -2.00
CA PRO A 247 10.83 -15.08 -2.76
C PRO A 247 9.31 -15.22 -2.93
N MET A 248 8.88 -15.50 -4.16
CA MET A 248 7.48 -15.78 -4.50
C MET A 248 7.03 -17.12 -3.93
#